data_AF-A0A927MGX0-F1
#
_entry.id   AF-A0A927MGX0-F1
#
_cell.length_a   1.000
_cell.length_b   1.000
_cell.length_c   1.000
_cell.angle_alpha   90.00
_cell.angle_beta   90.00
_cell.angle_gamma   90.00
#
_symmetry.space_group_name_H-M   'P 1'
#
loop_
_entity.id
_entity.type
_entity.pdbx_description
1 polymer ?
#
loop_
_entity_poly.entity_id
_entity_poly.type
_entity_poly.pdbx_seq_one_letter_code
_entity_poly.pdbx_strand_id
1 'polypeptide(L)'
;MLATSLENYLDDRTPKLSVEIRQEMFKEIGNPDSYLRDNLIYQSFVKLIDSNQLNAKEIQDLLEVVVQEDFLLYRIGELGMDSVFTRSFSALVVAAVIEYDIEKKVLDPEIVPNIVNKVTRYMLSEIDTRGFIHEKGWAHAVAHGADALDALAKHPQIKEEDIGRILHAVQRSLFLQVDYLDEEEERLATVIASLIAYQKVEQDICLWIKELTGIVDTQMVGNKGSIETYHVKRTVKNFLKSVYVMLNSKKIGKTVNKDVFEVLEKWMYLR
;
A
#
# COMPACT_ATOMS: atom_id res chain seq x y z
N MET A 1 -24.78 5.74 -17.31
CA MET A 1 -25.65 4.82 -16.55
C MET A 1 -24.96 4.30 -15.30
N LEU A 2 -23.67 3.91 -15.38
CA LEU A 2 -22.87 3.49 -14.22
C LEU A 2 -22.89 4.52 -13.07
N ALA A 3 -22.44 5.76 -13.33
CA ALA A 3 -22.35 6.81 -12.29
C ALA A 3 -23.65 6.98 -11.49
N THR A 4 -24.78 7.21 -12.16
CA THR A 4 -26.10 7.33 -11.51
C THR A 4 -26.51 6.09 -10.71
N SER A 5 -26.13 4.90 -11.18
CA SER A 5 -26.44 3.65 -10.46
C SER A 5 -25.62 3.54 -9.18
N LEU A 6 -24.34 3.93 -9.22
CA LEU A 6 -23.45 3.95 -8.07
C LEU A 6 -23.84 5.05 -7.08
N GLU A 7 -24.22 6.24 -7.54
CA GLU A 7 -24.77 7.32 -6.69
C GLU A 7 -26.01 6.83 -5.93
N ASN A 8 -26.98 6.23 -6.64
CA ASN A 8 -28.17 5.68 -5.99
C ASN A 8 -27.83 4.57 -5.00
N TYR A 9 -26.83 3.73 -5.30
CA TYR A 9 -26.39 2.68 -4.40
C TYR A 9 -25.71 3.24 -3.15
N LEU A 10 -24.81 4.22 -3.31
CA LEU A 10 -24.11 4.86 -2.20
C LEU A 10 -25.07 5.62 -1.29
N ASP A 11 -26.09 6.26 -1.85
CA ASP A 11 -27.16 6.98 -1.12
C ASP A 11 -28.26 6.06 -0.54
N ASP A 12 -28.07 4.74 -0.56
CA ASP A 12 -29.05 3.74 -0.09
C ASP A 12 -30.42 3.78 -0.80
N ARG A 13 -30.54 4.50 -1.91
CA ARG A 13 -31.73 4.53 -2.78
C ARG A 13 -31.90 3.22 -3.54
N THR A 14 -30.80 2.52 -3.80
CA THR A 14 -30.78 1.17 -4.36
C THR A 14 -30.05 0.24 -3.39
N PRO A 15 -30.70 -0.80 -2.84
CA PRO A 15 -30.10 -1.60 -1.77
C PRO A 15 -29.04 -2.60 -2.24
N LYS A 16 -29.02 -2.97 -3.53
CA LYS A 16 -28.09 -3.95 -4.10
C LYS A 16 -27.66 -3.56 -5.51
N LEU A 17 -26.40 -3.85 -5.84
CA LEU A 17 -25.89 -3.71 -7.21
C LEU A 17 -26.21 -4.95 -8.05
N SER A 18 -26.57 -4.75 -9.31
CA SER A 18 -26.73 -5.85 -10.26
C SER A 18 -25.37 -6.44 -10.65
N VAL A 19 -25.37 -7.65 -11.21
CA VAL A 19 -24.13 -8.30 -11.70
C VAL A 19 -23.49 -7.46 -12.80
N GLU A 20 -24.29 -6.87 -13.69
CA GLU A 20 -23.83 -6.04 -14.80
C GLU A 20 -23.12 -4.78 -14.29
N ILE A 21 -23.69 -4.10 -13.28
CA ILE A 21 -23.05 -2.92 -12.68
C ILE A 21 -21.74 -3.32 -11.97
N ARG A 22 -21.72 -4.45 -11.25
CA ARG A 22 -20.46 -4.96 -10.65
C ARG A 22 -19.39 -5.23 -11.72
N GLN A 23 -19.77 -5.80 -12.86
CA GLN A 23 -18.84 -6.03 -13.98
C GLN A 23 -18.35 -4.74 -14.62
N GLU A 24 -19.22 -3.73 -14.76
CA GLU A 24 -18.83 -2.40 -15.24
C GLU A 24 -17.85 -1.72 -14.26
N MET A 25 -18.05 -1.86 -12.94
CA MET A 25 -17.11 -1.34 -11.94
C MET A 25 -15.69 -1.89 -12.12
N PHE A 26 -15.53 -3.19 -12.40
CA PHE A 26 -14.21 -3.77 -12.67
C PHE A 26 -13.57 -3.18 -13.92
N LYS A 27 -14.33 -2.99 -15.01
CA LYS A 27 -13.82 -2.42 -16.26
C LYS A 27 -13.37 -0.97 -16.09
N GLU A 28 -14.06 -0.23 -15.22
CA GLU A 28 -13.86 1.20 -14.98
C GLU A 28 -13.02 1.48 -13.72
N ILE A 29 -12.44 0.47 -13.06
CA ILE A 29 -11.68 0.61 -11.81
C ILE A 29 -10.50 1.59 -11.93
N GLY A 30 -9.95 1.74 -13.13
CA GLY A 30 -8.87 2.66 -13.46
C GLY A 30 -9.31 3.87 -14.30
N ASN A 31 -10.59 4.26 -14.25
CA ASN A 31 -11.10 5.36 -15.09
C ASN A 31 -10.35 6.69 -14.77
N PRO A 32 -9.93 7.48 -15.78
CA PRO A 32 -9.25 8.76 -15.55
C PRO A 32 -10.10 9.82 -14.84
N ASP A 33 -11.44 9.72 -14.89
CA ASP A 33 -12.35 10.57 -14.13
C ASP A 33 -12.33 10.17 -12.65
N SER A 34 -11.67 10.99 -11.84
CA SER A 34 -11.55 10.80 -10.39
C SER A 34 -12.89 10.74 -9.65
N TYR A 35 -13.92 11.43 -10.11
CA TYR A 35 -15.23 11.36 -9.46
C TYR A 35 -15.83 9.96 -9.62
N LEU A 36 -15.81 9.43 -10.85
CA LEU A 36 -16.29 8.08 -11.11
C LEU A 36 -15.43 7.03 -10.39
N ARG A 37 -14.11 7.16 -10.44
CA ARG A 37 -13.17 6.17 -9.90
C ARG A 37 -13.14 6.18 -8.36
N ASP A 38 -12.85 7.33 -7.75
CA ASP A 38 -12.57 7.46 -6.32
C ASP A 38 -13.87 7.55 -5.52
N ASN A 39 -14.80 8.43 -5.93
CA ASN A 39 -16.01 8.72 -5.16
C ASN A 39 -17.12 7.69 -5.39
N LEU A 40 -17.19 7.09 -6.58
CA LEU A 40 -18.25 6.15 -6.92
C LEU A 40 -17.79 4.70 -6.89
N ILE A 41 -16.83 4.31 -7.74
CA ILE A 41 -16.44 2.91 -7.91
C ILE A 41 -15.75 2.37 -6.65
N TYR A 42 -14.69 3.03 -6.17
CA TYR A 42 -13.97 2.56 -4.99
C TYR A 42 -14.86 2.53 -3.74
N GLN A 43 -15.63 3.60 -3.48
CA GLN A 43 -16.58 3.63 -2.36
C GLN A 43 -17.65 2.54 -2.49
N SER A 44 -18.10 2.23 -3.71
CA SER A 44 -19.05 1.15 -3.93
C SER A 44 -18.44 -0.22 -3.65
N PHE A 45 -17.17 -0.45 -3.97
CA PHE A 45 -16.45 -1.67 -3.57
C PHE A 45 -16.37 -1.78 -2.05
N VAL A 46 -15.94 -0.73 -1.35
CA VAL A 46 -15.88 -0.70 0.13
C VAL A 46 -17.25 -1.02 0.73
N LYS A 47 -18.30 -0.31 0.29
CA LYS A 47 -19.68 -0.57 0.75
C LYS A 47 -20.12 -2.00 0.46
N LEU A 48 -19.80 -2.55 -0.71
CA LEU A 48 -20.17 -3.91 -1.10
C LEU A 48 -19.49 -4.96 -0.20
N ILE A 49 -18.21 -4.74 0.15
CA ILE A 49 -17.45 -5.59 1.08
C ILE A 49 -18.04 -5.51 2.49
N ASP A 50 -18.27 -4.30 3.02
CA ASP A 50 -18.70 -4.09 4.41
C ASP A 50 -20.17 -4.43 4.68
N SER A 51 -21.03 -4.34 3.67
CA SER A 51 -22.48 -4.50 3.83
C SER A 51 -22.96 -5.96 3.96
N ASN A 52 -22.05 -6.94 4.05
CA ASN A 52 -22.35 -8.39 4.05
C ASN A 52 -23.22 -8.84 2.86
N GLN A 53 -23.21 -8.08 1.76
CA GLN A 53 -23.96 -8.43 0.55
C GLN A 53 -23.28 -9.55 -0.24
N LEU A 54 -21.97 -9.68 -0.08
CA LEU A 54 -21.16 -10.76 -0.64
C LEU A 54 -20.99 -11.87 0.39
N ASN A 55 -21.15 -13.11 -0.05
CA ASN A 55 -20.75 -14.25 0.77
C ASN A 55 -19.22 -14.45 0.73
N ALA A 56 -18.70 -15.32 1.60
CA ALA A 56 -17.25 -15.59 1.72
C ALA A 56 -16.58 -15.95 0.38
N LYS A 57 -17.25 -16.78 -0.45
CA LYS A 57 -16.73 -17.14 -1.77
C LYS A 57 -16.69 -15.94 -2.71
N GLU A 58 -17.72 -15.09 -2.72
CA GLU A 58 -17.71 -13.88 -3.56
C GLU A 58 -16.63 -12.87 -3.15
N ILE A 59 -16.32 -12.77 -1.85
CA ILE A 59 -15.21 -11.94 -1.35
C ILE A 59 -13.86 -12.51 -1.80
N GLN A 60 -13.67 -13.83 -1.71
CA GLN A 60 -12.47 -14.49 -2.21
C GLN A 60 -12.33 -14.35 -3.73
N ASP A 61 -13.40 -14.60 -4.50
CA ASP A 61 -13.41 -14.46 -5.95
C ASP A 61 -13.06 -13.01 -6.37
N LEU A 62 -13.58 -11.99 -5.65
CA LEU A 62 -13.22 -10.58 -5.84
C LEU A 62 -11.72 -10.36 -5.67
N LEU A 63 -11.15 -10.86 -4.55
CA LEU A 63 -9.72 -10.72 -4.25
C LEU A 63 -8.85 -11.39 -5.32
N GLU A 64 -9.19 -12.63 -5.68
CA GLU A 64 -8.47 -13.42 -6.68
C GLU A 64 -8.50 -12.79 -8.08
N VAL A 65 -9.53 -12.00 -8.41
CA VAL A 65 -9.60 -11.22 -9.66
C VAL A 65 -8.72 -9.98 -9.59
N VAL A 66 -8.82 -9.16 -8.54
CA VAL A 66 -8.10 -7.87 -8.50
C VAL A 66 -6.57 -8.05 -8.39
N VAL A 67 -6.07 -9.21 -7.95
CA VAL A 67 -4.63 -9.50 -7.90
C VAL A 67 -4.05 -10.08 -9.20
N GLN A 68 -4.83 -10.17 -10.28
CA GLN A 68 -4.39 -10.71 -11.57
C GLN A 68 -3.59 -9.70 -12.42
N GLU A 69 -3.02 -10.21 -13.52
CA GLU A 69 -2.20 -9.41 -14.45
C GLU A 69 -3.01 -8.27 -15.12
N ASP A 70 -4.31 -8.46 -15.32
CA ASP A 70 -5.19 -7.43 -15.91
C ASP A 70 -5.62 -6.35 -14.90
N PHE A 71 -5.21 -6.47 -13.64
CA PHE A 71 -5.59 -5.57 -12.54
C PHE A 71 -4.36 -5.07 -11.77
N LEU A 72 -3.97 -5.69 -10.66
CA LEU A 72 -2.85 -5.27 -9.82
C LEU A 72 -1.51 -5.16 -10.57
N LEU A 73 -1.32 -5.91 -11.66
CA LEU A 73 -0.12 -5.82 -12.50
C LEU A 73 -0.40 -5.24 -13.89
N TYR A 74 -1.54 -4.55 -14.06
CA TYR A 74 -1.98 -4.02 -15.35
C TYR A 74 -0.94 -3.05 -15.92
N ARG A 75 -0.29 -3.50 -16.99
CA ARG A 75 0.79 -2.77 -17.69
C ARG A 75 1.89 -2.28 -16.74
N ILE A 76 2.24 -3.10 -15.75
CA ILE A 76 3.27 -2.78 -14.77
C ILE A 76 4.58 -2.38 -15.46
N GLY A 77 5.19 -1.28 -14.98
CA GLY A 77 6.37 -0.68 -15.60
C GLY A 77 6.08 0.43 -16.62
N GLU A 78 4.82 0.69 -17.00
CA GLU A 78 4.48 1.91 -17.73
C GLU A 78 4.50 3.13 -16.81
N LEU A 79 5.14 4.21 -17.27
CA LEU A 79 5.26 5.49 -16.56
C LEU A 79 4.45 6.58 -17.29
N GLY A 80 3.74 7.42 -16.54
CA GLY A 80 3.10 8.61 -17.10
C GLY A 80 1.73 8.36 -17.74
N MET A 81 1.32 7.09 -17.87
CA MET A 81 0.07 6.67 -18.50
C MET A 81 -1.06 6.48 -17.47
N ASP A 82 -2.30 6.51 -17.94
CA ASP A 82 -3.49 6.30 -17.07
C ASP A 82 -3.65 4.85 -16.61
N SER A 83 -2.85 3.92 -17.15
CA SER A 83 -2.78 2.53 -16.68
C SER A 83 -2.41 2.40 -15.19
N VAL A 84 -1.81 3.45 -14.60
CA VAL A 84 -1.51 3.53 -13.16
C VAL A 84 -2.76 3.42 -12.30
N PHE A 85 -3.88 3.99 -12.75
CA PHE A 85 -5.11 3.99 -11.95
C PHE A 85 -5.65 2.58 -11.75
N THR A 86 -5.63 1.71 -12.77
CA THR A 86 -6.12 0.34 -12.66
C THR A 86 -5.37 -0.43 -11.58
N ARG A 87 -4.03 -0.48 -11.64
CA ARG A 87 -3.22 -1.23 -10.67
C ARG A 87 -3.26 -0.62 -9.27
N SER A 88 -3.25 0.70 -9.19
CA SER A 88 -3.33 1.43 -7.92
C SER A 88 -4.66 1.22 -7.19
N PHE A 89 -5.80 1.34 -7.89
CA PHE A 89 -7.11 1.11 -7.28
C PHE A 89 -7.39 -0.37 -7.05
N SER A 90 -6.78 -1.27 -7.82
CA SER A 90 -6.79 -2.70 -7.50
C SER A 90 -6.09 -2.97 -6.16
N ALA A 91 -4.96 -2.29 -5.86
CA ALA A 91 -4.29 -2.40 -4.57
C ALA A 91 -5.16 -1.89 -3.40
N LEU A 92 -5.93 -0.81 -3.58
CA LEU A 92 -6.89 -0.37 -2.57
C LEU A 92 -8.01 -1.39 -2.31
N VAL A 93 -8.55 -2.02 -3.36
CA VAL A 93 -9.56 -3.07 -3.18
C VAL A 93 -8.95 -4.27 -2.45
N VAL A 94 -7.70 -4.64 -2.74
CA VAL A 94 -6.96 -5.66 -1.97
C VAL A 94 -6.89 -5.26 -0.49
N ALA A 95 -6.49 -4.04 -0.17
CA ALA A 95 -6.41 -3.56 1.21
C ALA A 95 -7.77 -3.68 1.92
N ALA A 96 -8.85 -3.21 1.29
CA ALA A 96 -10.20 -3.29 1.85
C ALA A 96 -10.66 -4.73 2.12
N VAL A 97 -10.40 -5.65 1.20
CA VAL A 97 -10.77 -7.06 1.39
C VAL A 97 -9.94 -7.71 2.52
N ILE A 98 -8.65 -7.43 2.61
CA ILE A 98 -7.79 -7.99 3.67
C ILE A 98 -8.18 -7.45 5.04
N GLU A 99 -8.48 -6.15 5.18
CA GLU A 99 -8.97 -5.58 6.44
C GLU A 99 -10.31 -6.22 6.86
N TYR A 100 -11.22 -6.39 5.91
CA TYR A 100 -12.48 -7.09 6.16
C TYR A 100 -12.25 -8.54 6.60
N ASP A 101 -11.30 -9.25 5.99
CA ASP A 101 -10.97 -10.62 6.35
C ASP A 101 -10.36 -10.75 7.75
N ILE A 102 -9.53 -9.80 8.18
CA ILE A 102 -8.98 -9.78 9.55
C ILE A 102 -10.11 -9.80 10.58
N GLU A 103 -11.19 -9.06 10.33
CA GLU A 103 -12.34 -9.01 11.22
C GLU A 103 -13.27 -10.22 11.09
N LYS A 104 -13.57 -10.63 9.84
CA LYS A 104 -14.66 -11.58 9.56
C LYS A 104 -14.20 -13.01 9.31
N LYS A 105 -12.93 -13.22 8.96
CA LYS A 105 -12.30 -14.53 8.69
C LYS A 105 -13.07 -15.32 7.61
N VAL A 106 -13.23 -14.69 6.46
CA VAL A 106 -14.00 -15.18 5.31
C VAL A 106 -13.15 -15.82 4.23
N LEU A 107 -11.86 -15.47 4.13
CA LEU A 107 -10.95 -16.05 3.16
C LEU A 107 -10.41 -17.40 3.63
N ASP A 108 -10.09 -18.27 2.68
CA ASP A 108 -9.28 -19.46 2.96
C ASP A 108 -7.86 -19.02 3.39
N PRO A 109 -7.39 -19.36 4.60
CA PRO A 109 -6.05 -18.99 5.08
C PRO A 109 -4.91 -19.37 4.12
N GLU A 110 -5.06 -20.43 3.33
CA GLU A 110 -4.03 -20.90 2.42
C GLU A 110 -3.79 -19.95 1.23
N ILE A 111 -4.72 -19.04 0.91
CA ILE A 111 -4.52 -18.07 -0.17
C ILE A 111 -3.66 -16.89 0.26
N VAL A 112 -3.62 -16.57 1.55
CA VAL A 112 -2.98 -15.34 2.07
C VAL A 112 -1.50 -15.23 1.68
N PRO A 113 -0.66 -16.27 1.78
CA PRO A 113 0.73 -16.18 1.31
C PRO A 113 0.86 -15.88 -0.19
N ASN A 114 -0.08 -16.38 -1.01
CA ASN A 114 -0.10 -16.04 -2.44
C ASN A 114 -0.48 -14.56 -2.66
N ILE A 115 -1.39 -14.01 -1.84
CA ILE A 115 -1.72 -12.58 -1.89
C ILE A 115 -0.51 -11.72 -1.50
N VAL A 116 0.24 -12.09 -0.46
CA VAL A 116 1.51 -11.42 -0.10
C VAL A 116 2.46 -11.42 -1.29
N ASN A 117 2.64 -12.56 -1.96
CA ASN A 117 3.51 -12.65 -3.14
C ASN A 117 3.06 -11.69 -4.26
N LYS A 118 1.76 -11.63 -4.57
CA LYS A 118 1.23 -10.74 -5.61
C LYS A 118 1.43 -9.25 -5.27
N VAL A 119 1.11 -8.84 -4.04
CA VAL A 119 1.25 -7.45 -3.60
C VAL A 119 2.72 -7.03 -3.51
N THR A 120 3.59 -7.90 -2.99
CA THR A 120 5.02 -7.61 -2.95
C THR A 120 5.62 -7.56 -4.36
N ARG A 121 5.21 -8.44 -5.28
CA ARG A 121 5.62 -8.35 -6.69
C ARG A 121 5.18 -7.03 -7.34
N TYR A 122 3.97 -6.56 -7.06
CA TYR A 122 3.48 -5.26 -7.51
C TYR A 122 4.40 -4.14 -7.04
N MET A 123 4.64 -4.06 -5.73
CA MET A 123 5.49 -3.02 -5.12
C MET A 123 6.95 -3.08 -5.59
N LEU A 124 7.47 -4.28 -5.87
CA LEU A 124 8.82 -4.45 -6.39
C LEU A 124 8.98 -4.00 -7.85
N SER A 125 7.89 -4.10 -8.63
CA SER A 125 7.87 -3.84 -10.07
C SER A 125 7.36 -2.44 -10.43
N GLU A 126 6.65 -1.77 -9.52
CA GLU A 126 6.12 -0.43 -9.74
C GLU A 126 7.24 0.61 -9.83
N ILE A 127 7.08 1.52 -10.79
CA ILE A 127 7.99 2.65 -11.01
C ILE A 127 7.26 3.98 -11.14
N ASP A 128 5.93 3.98 -11.27
CA ASP A 128 5.15 5.20 -11.32
C ASP A 128 4.87 5.71 -9.91
N THR A 129 5.53 6.81 -9.57
CA THR A 129 5.50 7.42 -8.23
C THR A 129 4.67 8.70 -8.19
N ARG A 130 3.83 8.93 -9.21
CA ARG A 130 2.96 10.11 -9.22
C ARG A 130 1.89 9.99 -8.12
N GLY A 131 1.76 11.05 -7.33
CA GLY A 131 0.66 11.20 -6.38
C GLY A 131 -0.56 11.88 -7.03
N PHE A 132 -0.83 13.14 -6.71
CA PHE A 132 -1.96 13.85 -7.30
C PHE A 132 -1.70 14.29 -8.75
N ILE A 133 -2.61 13.94 -9.65
CA ILE A 133 -2.60 14.40 -11.04
C ILE A 133 -3.76 15.37 -11.24
N HIS A 134 -3.46 16.60 -11.65
CA HIS A 134 -4.47 17.60 -11.95
C HIS A 134 -5.53 17.06 -12.91
N GLU A 135 -6.81 17.34 -12.62
CA GLU A 135 -8.01 16.84 -13.33
C GLU A 135 -8.26 15.32 -13.27
N LYS A 136 -7.27 14.50 -12.93
CA LYS A 136 -7.40 13.03 -12.89
C LYS A 136 -7.42 12.43 -11.48
N GLY A 137 -7.08 13.21 -10.45
CA GLY A 137 -7.07 12.76 -9.06
C GLY A 137 -5.83 11.93 -8.70
N TRP A 138 -5.98 11.05 -7.72
CA TRP A 138 -4.87 10.32 -7.11
C TRP A 138 -4.40 9.14 -7.98
N ALA A 139 -3.16 9.18 -8.45
CA ALA A 139 -2.51 8.00 -9.02
C ALA A 139 -2.02 7.08 -7.91
N HIS A 140 -1.21 7.57 -6.97
CA HIS A 140 -0.93 6.94 -5.67
C HIS A 140 -0.56 5.45 -5.70
N ALA A 141 0.11 4.97 -6.76
CA ALA A 141 0.43 3.55 -6.88
C ALA A 141 1.23 3.01 -5.67
N VAL A 142 2.26 3.74 -5.25
CA VAL A 142 3.06 3.38 -4.06
C VAL A 142 2.24 3.53 -2.77
N ALA A 143 1.44 4.58 -2.65
CA ALA A 143 0.59 4.84 -1.49
C ALA A 143 -0.46 3.75 -1.28
N HIS A 144 -1.19 3.37 -2.33
CA HIS A 144 -2.21 2.32 -2.28
C HIS A 144 -1.61 0.93 -2.14
N GLY A 145 -0.44 0.69 -2.73
CA GLY A 145 0.33 -0.51 -2.46
C GLY A 145 0.82 -0.61 -1.02
N ALA A 146 1.18 0.52 -0.40
CA ALA A 146 1.52 0.57 1.03
C ALA A 146 0.31 0.21 1.91
N ASP A 147 -0.91 0.64 1.57
CA ASP A 147 -2.12 0.22 2.31
C ASP A 147 -2.36 -1.28 2.23
N ALA A 148 -2.16 -1.87 1.05
CA ALA A 148 -2.29 -3.32 0.88
C ALA A 148 -1.23 -4.08 1.70
N LEU A 149 0.01 -3.58 1.74
CA LEU A 149 1.07 -4.14 2.60
C LEU A 149 0.75 -3.95 4.10
N ASP A 150 0.18 -2.80 4.49
CA ASP A 150 -0.21 -2.52 5.87
C ASP A 150 -1.31 -3.48 6.34
N ALA A 151 -2.36 -3.67 5.53
CA ALA A 151 -3.41 -4.64 5.80
C ALA A 151 -2.84 -6.06 5.93
N LEU A 152 -1.97 -6.48 5.00
CA LEU A 152 -1.30 -7.78 5.08
C LEU A 152 -0.40 -7.91 6.32
N ALA A 153 0.32 -6.86 6.73
CA ALA A 153 1.17 -6.86 7.92
C ALA A 153 0.38 -7.08 9.22
N LYS A 154 -0.91 -6.73 9.25
CA LYS A 154 -1.82 -7.00 10.37
C LYS A 154 -2.39 -8.42 10.34
N HIS A 155 -2.38 -9.08 9.18
CA HIS A 155 -3.10 -10.32 8.98
C HIS A 155 -2.46 -11.49 9.76
N PRO A 156 -3.23 -12.28 10.54
CA PRO A 156 -2.68 -13.31 11.43
C PRO A 156 -2.14 -14.56 10.72
N GLN A 157 -2.41 -14.70 9.41
CA GLN A 157 -1.99 -15.86 8.60
C GLN A 157 -0.71 -15.62 7.77
N ILE A 158 -0.08 -14.44 7.86
CA ILE A 158 1.21 -14.25 7.20
C ILE A 158 2.30 -15.06 7.92
N LYS A 159 3.27 -15.55 7.16
CA LYS A 159 4.38 -16.36 7.68
C LYS A 159 5.61 -15.50 7.91
N GLU A 160 6.59 -16.02 8.63
CA GLU A 160 7.86 -15.32 8.88
C GLU A 160 8.57 -14.91 7.57
N GLU A 161 8.54 -15.78 6.55
CA GLU A 161 9.09 -15.46 5.22
C GLU A 161 8.36 -14.31 4.51
N ASP A 162 7.07 -14.12 4.80
CA ASP A 162 6.26 -13.04 4.22
C ASP A 162 6.68 -11.68 4.77
N ILE A 163 7.12 -11.63 6.04
CA ILE A 163 7.61 -10.40 6.68
C ILE A 163 8.85 -9.87 5.94
N GLY A 164 9.79 -10.75 5.60
CA GLY A 164 10.96 -10.38 4.79
C GLY A 164 10.58 -9.85 3.41
N ARG A 165 9.58 -10.45 2.75
CA ARG A 165 9.07 -9.99 1.44
C ARG A 165 8.43 -8.60 1.54
N ILE A 166 7.62 -8.37 2.58
CA ILE A 166 6.98 -7.08 2.85
C ILE A 166 8.04 -5.99 3.09
N LEU A 167 9.03 -6.26 3.95
CA LEU A 167 10.11 -5.31 4.23
C LEU A 167 10.94 -4.99 2.98
N HIS A 168 11.22 -5.99 2.14
CA HIS A 168 11.93 -5.78 0.88
C HIS A 168 11.11 -4.94 -0.12
N ALA A 169 9.78 -5.13 -0.16
CA ALA A 169 8.89 -4.29 -0.96
C ALA A 169 8.89 -2.82 -0.49
N VAL A 170 8.75 -2.58 0.83
CA VAL A 170 8.87 -1.24 1.43
C VAL A 170 10.22 -0.61 1.08
N GLN A 171 11.31 -1.36 1.27
CA GLN A 171 12.65 -0.92 0.94
C GLN A 171 12.73 -0.47 -0.52
N ARG A 172 12.28 -1.31 -1.46
CA ARG A 172 12.35 -1.01 -2.90
C ARG A 172 11.68 0.31 -3.26
N SER A 173 10.53 0.61 -2.65
CA SER A 173 9.81 1.88 -2.85
C SER A 173 10.56 3.08 -2.30
N LEU A 174 11.28 2.94 -1.18
CA LEU A 174 12.12 4.02 -0.63
C LEU A 174 13.36 4.31 -1.50
N PHE A 175 13.79 3.36 -2.33
CA PHE A 175 14.97 3.48 -3.21
C PHE A 175 14.63 3.88 -4.66
N LEU A 176 13.40 4.29 -4.98
CA LEU A 176 13.01 4.73 -6.33
C LEU A 176 13.67 6.05 -6.80
N GLN A 177 14.57 6.64 -6.00
CA GLN A 177 15.33 7.87 -6.31
C GLN A 177 14.43 9.09 -6.61
N VAL A 178 13.23 9.12 -6.03
CA VAL A 178 12.28 10.22 -6.13
C VAL A 178 12.04 10.85 -4.76
N ASP A 179 11.65 12.13 -4.78
CA ASP A 179 10.97 12.76 -3.65
C ASP A 179 9.47 12.52 -3.82
N TYR A 180 8.87 11.82 -2.86
CA TYR A 180 7.42 11.71 -2.76
C TYR A 180 6.81 13.05 -2.35
N LEU A 181 5.61 13.35 -2.88
CA LEU A 181 4.96 14.64 -2.72
C LEU A 181 3.69 14.56 -1.88
N ASP A 182 3.05 13.38 -1.84
CA ASP A 182 1.67 13.21 -1.40
C ASP A 182 1.57 12.10 -0.33
N GLU A 183 2.51 12.15 0.63
CA GLU A 183 2.52 11.34 1.87
C GLU A 183 2.82 9.84 1.69
N GLU A 184 3.36 9.43 0.55
CA GLU A 184 3.70 8.02 0.30
C GLU A 184 4.67 7.45 1.35
N GLU A 185 5.63 8.24 1.87
CA GLU A 185 6.53 7.77 2.94
C GLU A 185 5.80 7.50 4.25
N GLU A 186 4.77 8.30 4.55
CA GLU A 186 3.96 8.11 5.75
C GLU A 186 3.13 6.83 5.64
N ARG A 187 2.52 6.57 4.47
CA ARG A 187 1.77 5.34 4.23
C ARG A 187 2.67 4.11 4.28
N LEU A 188 3.87 4.17 3.71
CA LEU A 188 4.87 3.09 3.87
C LEU A 188 5.26 2.85 5.34
N ALA A 189 5.35 3.91 6.15
CA ALA A 189 5.69 3.78 7.57
C ALA A 189 4.61 3.03 8.38
N THR A 190 3.35 3.06 7.95
CA THR A 190 2.27 2.31 8.61
C THR A 190 2.56 0.80 8.64
N VAL A 191 3.14 0.26 7.56
CA VAL A 191 3.53 -1.15 7.44
C VAL A 191 4.46 -1.58 8.58
N ILE A 192 5.44 -0.74 8.93
CA ILE A 192 6.37 -1.02 10.04
C ILE A 192 5.63 -1.00 11.39
N ALA A 193 4.77 -0.01 11.60
CA ALA A 193 3.99 0.09 12.83
C ALA A 193 3.07 -1.14 13.00
N SER A 194 2.46 -1.63 11.91
CA SER A 194 1.61 -2.82 11.91
C SER A 194 2.40 -4.11 12.14
N LEU A 195 3.55 -4.31 11.49
CA LEU A 195 4.41 -5.47 11.76
C LEU A 195 4.81 -5.55 13.24
N ILE A 196 5.21 -4.43 13.84
CA ILE A 196 5.57 -4.37 15.26
C ILE A 196 4.35 -4.65 16.15
N ALA A 197 3.18 -4.10 15.81
CA ALA A 197 1.96 -4.26 16.61
C ALA A 197 1.40 -5.69 16.58
N TYR A 198 1.49 -6.37 15.44
CA TYR A 198 0.76 -7.62 15.20
C TYR A 198 1.64 -8.88 15.09
N GLN A 199 2.92 -8.77 14.69
CA GLN A 199 3.73 -9.93 14.29
C GLN A 199 4.90 -10.28 15.23
N LYS A 200 5.11 -9.53 16.32
CA LYS A 200 6.22 -9.77 17.29
C LYS A 200 7.62 -9.82 16.65
N VAL A 201 7.87 -8.96 15.65
CA VAL A 201 9.12 -8.93 14.86
C VAL A 201 10.02 -7.74 15.15
N GLU A 202 9.96 -7.17 16.35
CA GLU A 202 10.71 -5.95 16.69
C GLU A 202 12.22 -6.09 16.42
N GLN A 203 12.80 -7.26 16.72
CA GLN A 203 14.23 -7.52 16.47
C GLN A 203 14.57 -7.59 14.98
N ASP A 204 13.71 -8.17 14.15
CA ASP A 204 13.92 -8.26 12.70
C ASP A 204 13.82 -6.86 12.07
N ILE A 205 12.91 -6.02 12.57
CA ILE A 205 12.81 -4.62 12.15
C ILE A 205 14.07 -3.83 12.55
N CYS A 206 14.62 -4.02 13.75
CA CYS A 206 15.89 -3.40 14.15
C CYS A 206 17.04 -3.75 13.18
N LEU A 207 17.15 -5.05 12.82
CA LEU A 207 18.16 -5.51 11.84
C LEU A 207 17.92 -4.87 10.47
N TRP A 208 16.68 -4.87 9.99
CA TRP A 208 16.32 -4.27 8.71
C TRP A 208 16.59 -2.76 8.67
N ILE A 209 16.26 -2.00 9.72
CA ILE A 209 16.56 -0.55 9.81
C ILE A 209 18.07 -0.29 9.75
N LYS A 210 18.86 -1.11 10.43
CA LYS A 210 20.33 -1.02 10.39
C LYS A 210 20.89 -1.30 9.00
N GLU A 211 20.37 -2.32 8.32
CA GLU A 211 20.76 -2.65 6.94
C GLU A 211 20.35 -1.55 5.96
N LEU A 212 19.08 -1.12 6.01
CA LEU A 212 18.50 -0.05 5.20
C LEU A 212 19.37 1.21 5.25
N THR A 213 19.69 1.66 6.46
CA THR A 213 20.43 2.90 6.69
C THR A 213 21.92 2.76 6.36
N GLY A 214 22.50 1.58 6.57
CA GLY A 214 23.86 1.24 6.14
C GLY A 214 24.04 1.29 4.61
N ILE A 215 23.03 0.84 3.84
CA ILE A 215 23.00 0.98 2.38
C ILE A 215 22.98 2.45 1.98
N VAL A 216 22.09 3.26 2.59
CA VAL A 216 21.99 4.71 2.30
C VAL A 216 23.31 5.42 2.60
N ASP A 217 23.93 5.15 3.75
CA ASP A 217 25.20 5.77 4.13
C ASP A 217 26.33 5.38 3.14
N THR A 218 26.36 4.11 2.71
CA THR A 218 27.36 3.64 1.72
C THR A 218 27.16 4.29 0.36
N GLN A 219 25.91 4.42 -0.11
CA GLN A 219 25.61 5.15 -1.36
C GLN A 219 26.03 6.62 -1.25
N MET A 220 25.75 7.29 -0.13
CA MET A 220 26.13 8.70 0.10
C MET A 220 27.65 8.92 0.06
N VAL A 221 28.43 7.96 0.55
CA VAL A 221 29.91 8.02 0.50
C VAL A 221 30.43 7.72 -0.89
N GLY A 222 29.95 6.64 -1.52
CA GLY A 222 30.40 6.19 -2.84
C GLY A 222 30.02 7.13 -3.98
N ASN A 223 28.86 7.78 -3.88
CA ASN A 223 28.30 8.67 -4.91
C ASN A 223 28.23 10.12 -4.42
N LYS A 224 29.26 10.59 -3.71
CA LYS A 224 29.27 11.92 -3.11
C LYS A 224 28.93 13.01 -4.15
N GLY A 225 27.83 13.71 -3.93
CA GLY A 225 27.34 14.77 -4.83
C GLY A 225 26.24 14.35 -5.82
N SER A 226 25.85 13.07 -5.85
CA SER A 226 24.69 12.60 -6.62
C SER A 226 23.38 13.13 -6.02
N ILE A 227 22.55 13.71 -6.87
CA ILE A 227 21.22 14.21 -6.50
C ILE A 227 20.26 13.05 -6.21
N GLU A 228 20.38 11.95 -6.95
CA GLU A 228 19.59 10.73 -6.79
C GLU A 228 19.82 10.10 -5.42
N THR A 229 21.08 10.04 -4.99
CA THR A 229 21.44 9.53 -3.66
C THR A 229 20.91 10.44 -2.55
N TYR A 230 20.87 11.76 -2.79
CA TYR A 230 20.25 12.71 -1.88
C TYR A 230 18.74 12.51 -1.76
N HIS A 231 18.03 12.28 -2.88
CA HIS A 231 16.60 11.97 -2.90
C HIS A 231 16.29 10.70 -2.10
N VAL A 232 17.05 9.62 -2.31
CA VAL A 232 16.92 8.39 -1.50
C VAL A 232 17.09 8.69 -0.01
N LYS A 233 18.16 9.40 0.38
CA LYS A 233 18.38 9.74 1.79
C LYS A 233 17.24 10.60 2.35
N ARG A 234 16.70 11.54 1.57
CA ARG A 234 15.59 12.39 1.97
C ARG A 234 14.32 11.57 2.20
N THR A 235 13.96 10.71 1.26
CA THR A 235 12.80 9.80 1.34
C THR A 235 12.91 8.85 2.53
N VAL A 236 14.05 8.16 2.69
CA VAL A 236 14.26 7.28 3.85
C VAL A 236 14.20 8.06 5.17
N LYS A 237 14.79 9.26 5.23
CA LYS A 237 14.71 10.11 6.43
C LYS A 237 13.27 10.52 6.76
N ASN A 238 12.44 10.86 5.77
CA ASN A 238 11.03 11.20 5.99
C ASN A 238 10.24 10.00 6.49
N PHE A 239 10.40 8.85 5.85
CA PHE A 239 9.86 7.56 6.31
C PHE A 239 10.23 7.28 7.77
N LEU A 240 11.51 7.41 8.13
CA LEU A 240 11.98 7.19 9.51
C LEU A 240 11.37 8.15 10.53
N LYS A 241 11.11 9.42 10.15
CA LYS A 241 10.38 10.36 11.03
C LYS A 241 8.95 9.88 11.25
N SER A 242 8.27 9.45 10.21
CA SER A 242 6.90 8.92 10.32
C SER A 242 6.86 7.67 11.20
N VAL A 243 7.80 6.73 11.00
CA VAL A 243 7.98 5.57 11.89
C VAL A 243 8.16 6.01 13.35
N TYR A 244 9.09 6.94 13.62
CA TYR A 244 9.36 7.45 14.96
C TYR A 244 8.09 8.00 15.64
N VAL A 245 7.34 8.85 14.93
CA VAL A 245 6.11 9.46 15.45
C VAL A 245 5.03 8.40 15.69
N MET A 246 4.81 7.49 14.75
CA MET A 246 3.79 6.44 14.86
C MET A 246 4.06 5.49 16.02
N LEU A 247 5.30 5.01 16.17
CA LEU A 247 5.68 4.11 17.26
C LEU A 247 5.55 4.80 18.62
N ASN A 248 5.97 6.06 18.74
CA ASN A 248 5.83 6.83 19.96
C ASN A 248 4.36 7.06 20.34
N SER A 249 3.52 7.44 19.36
CA SER A 249 2.08 7.66 19.55
C SER A 249 1.37 6.39 20.05
N LYS A 250 1.70 5.24 19.45
CA LYS A 250 1.12 3.92 19.81
C LYS A 250 1.77 3.27 21.03
N LYS A 251 2.90 3.82 21.52
CA LYS A 251 3.71 3.28 22.65
C LYS A 251 4.19 1.84 22.42
N ILE A 252 4.57 1.52 21.19
CA ILE A 252 5.11 0.21 20.76
C ILE A 252 6.53 0.34 20.22
N GLY A 253 7.23 -0.77 20.00
CA GLY A 253 8.52 -0.80 19.27
C GLY A 253 9.61 0.05 19.90
N LYS A 254 9.79 0.03 21.23
CA LYS A 254 10.71 0.93 21.95
C LYS A 254 12.16 0.81 21.46
N THR A 255 12.59 -0.39 21.11
CA THR A 255 13.94 -0.67 20.62
C THR A 255 14.11 -0.11 19.22
N VAL A 256 13.16 -0.41 18.32
CA VAL A 256 13.14 0.16 16.97
C VAL A 256 13.13 1.68 17.03
N ASN A 257 12.30 2.27 17.90
CA ASN A 257 12.19 3.72 18.01
C ASN A 257 13.50 4.38 18.48
N LYS A 258 14.23 3.71 19.38
CA LYS A 258 15.57 4.13 19.79
C LYS A 258 16.55 4.09 18.62
N ASP A 259 16.60 2.99 17.88
CA ASP A 259 17.50 2.83 16.72
C ASP A 259 17.19 3.87 15.63
N VAL A 260 15.91 4.09 15.35
CA VAL A 260 15.44 5.12 14.41
C VAL A 260 15.88 6.52 14.87
N PHE A 261 15.75 6.83 16.16
CA PHE A 261 16.18 8.12 16.70
C PHE A 261 17.70 8.34 16.57
N GLU A 262 18.51 7.32 16.83
CA GLU A 262 19.97 7.40 16.65
C GLU A 262 20.35 7.70 15.19
N VAL A 263 19.65 7.09 14.22
CA VAL A 263 19.83 7.41 12.79
C VAL A 263 19.41 8.85 12.48
N LEU A 264 18.25 9.28 12.98
CA LEU A 264 17.75 10.64 12.75
C LEU A 264 18.68 11.69 13.36
N GLU A 265 19.24 11.44 14.54
CA GLU A 265 20.23 12.33 15.18
C GLU A 265 21.48 12.50 14.30
N LYS A 266 21.94 11.43 13.65
CA LYS A 266 23.07 11.49 12.70
C LYS A 266 22.73 12.23 11.41
N TRP A 267 21.50 12.08 10.90
CA TRP A 267 21.11 12.57 9.58
C TRP A 267 20.45 13.95 9.58
N MET A 268 20.04 14.45 10.75
CA MET A 268 19.40 15.75 10.93
C MET A 268 20.31 16.70 11.71
N TYR A 269 20.15 18.01 11.47
CA TYR A 269 20.81 19.06 12.24
C TYR A 269 20.10 19.27 13.58
N LEU A 270 20.10 18.26 14.45
CA LEU A 270 19.52 18.35 15.80
C LEU A 270 20.51 18.93 16.83
N ARG A 271 21.75 19.20 16.42
CA ARG A 271 22.83 19.82 17.19
C ARG A 271 23.62 20.78 16.31
#